data_AF-A0A9E1RG61-F1
#
_entry.id   AF-A0A9E1RG61-F1
#
_cell.length_a   1.000
_cell.length_b   1.000
_cell.length_c   1.000
_cell.angle_alpha   90.00
_cell.angle_beta   90.00
_cell.angle_gamma   90.00
#
_symmetry.space_group_name_H-M   'P 1'
#
loop_
_entity.id
_entity.type
_entity.pdbx_description
1 polymer ?
#
loop_
_entity_poly.entity_id
_entity_poly.type
_entity_poly.pdbx_seq_one_letter_code
_entity_poly.pdbx_strand_id
1 'polypeptide(L)'
;MGRGNAADGLRKQLHDEFSKIYIFHLRGDQRTSGELSRKEGGKIFGSGSRTPIAITFLVKKLDSTEKGQIYFYDIGDYLDRKHKLAIIQRFKSINGIKEENNFQLLEPDANNDWVNQGERSFGKFIQIGDKSKAVNPKVFTNYSLGVATGRDVWCYNFSVNNLQARIKAFIKFYNTEVKRFGASSKKVSPESFVIRDLTRISWNRNALQDLKKGKEYEFSKANIYKALYRPFSKTNFYFSKQLNAMTYQNFKLFPNPNTINRIISVTGIGSKDGLSTIMSDVIADLNLLKGGAQCFPLRIFEKQEAGDSLFANQSESEDFIVSDVITDDGLQLFLDAYSDKTFKKEDLFYYIYGLLHSPDYRERFQNNLSKELPRIPAVNSFEDFMAFSKAGRKLGDLHVNYETVEPFPVTFKEGDLRLADISDPKSFYRVKKMKFASKQDKATVF
;
A
#
# COMPACT_ATOMS: atom_id res chain seq x y z
N MET A 1 -9.56 -19.32 -2.47
CA MET A 1 -9.57 -19.69 -3.90
C MET A 1 -10.28 -18.65 -4.77
N GLY A 2 -11.53 -18.29 -4.47
CA GLY A 2 -12.33 -17.39 -5.34
C GLY A 2 -11.96 -15.90 -5.40
N ARG A 3 -10.99 -15.40 -4.61
CA ARG A 3 -10.68 -13.95 -4.49
C ARG A 3 -9.20 -13.58 -4.63
N GLY A 4 -8.32 -14.55 -4.91
CA GLY A 4 -6.86 -14.30 -4.92
C GLY A 4 -6.39 -13.83 -6.29
N ASN A 5 -5.71 -12.69 -6.37
CA ASN A 5 -5.22 -12.15 -7.65
C ASN A 5 -4.22 -13.09 -8.35
N ALA A 6 -3.37 -13.79 -7.60
CA ALA A 6 -2.43 -14.77 -8.16
C ALA A 6 -3.04 -16.18 -8.42
N ALA A 7 -4.36 -16.32 -8.32
CA ALA A 7 -5.06 -17.59 -8.45
C ALA A 7 -6.10 -17.59 -9.60
N ASP A 8 -6.04 -16.60 -10.49
CA ASP A 8 -6.84 -16.50 -11.71
C ASP A 8 -6.61 -17.71 -12.64
N GLY A 9 -5.35 -18.06 -12.91
CA GLY A 9 -5.00 -19.24 -13.70
C GLY A 9 -5.50 -20.54 -13.08
N LEU A 10 -5.39 -20.67 -11.74
CA LEU A 10 -5.93 -21.81 -11.00
C LEU A 10 -7.46 -21.90 -11.12
N ARG A 11 -8.17 -20.77 -11.01
CA ARG A 11 -9.64 -20.73 -11.17
C ARG A 11 -10.04 -21.18 -12.57
N LYS A 12 -9.34 -20.70 -13.59
CA LYS A 12 -9.57 -21.12 -14.98
C LYS A 12 -9.38 -22.64 -15.14
N GLN A 13 -8.25 -23.18 -14.68
CA GLN A 13 -7.99 -24.63 -14.79
C GLN A 13 -9.04 -25.47 -14.06
N LEU A 14 -9.45 -25.06 -12.85
CA LEU A 14 -10.51 -25.77 -12.13
C LEU A 14 -11.83 -25.78 -12.90
N HIS A 15 -12.21 -24.65 -13.50
CA HIS A 15 -13.40 -24.55 -14.33
C HIS A 15 -13.32 -25.47 -15.57
N ASP A 16 -12.15 -25.53 -16.22
CA ASP A 16 -11.96 -26.31 -17.45
C ASP A 16 -11.87 -27.83 -17.19
N GLU A 17 -11.31 -28.24 -16.05
CA GLU A 17 -11.04 -29.65 -15.72
C GLU A 17 -12.19 -30.40 -15.03
N PHE A 18 -13.00 -29.70 -14.25
CA PHE A 18 -14.04 -30.31 -13.41
C PHE A 18 -15.44 -30.04 -13.97
N SER A 19 -16.35 -31.01 -13.82
CA SER A 19 -17.74 -30.84 -14.26
C SER A 19 -18.54 -29.98 -13.29
N LYS A 20 -18.36 -30.19 -11.97
CA LYS A 20 -19.02 -29.41 -10.91
C LYS A 20 -18.03 -29.06 -9.80
N ILE A 21 -18.14 -27.84 -9.28
CA ILE A 21 -17.30 -27.30 -8.22
C ILE A 21 -18.22 -26.79 -7.13
N TYR A 22 -18.20 -27.41 -5.95
CA TYR A 22 -18.95 -26.92 -4.78
C TYR A 22 -18.00 -26.22 -3.83
N ILE A 23 -18.31 -24.99 -3.45
CA ILE A 23 -17.50 -24.16 -2.56
C ILE A 23 -18.36 -23.72 -1.38
N PHE A 24 -18.05 -24.24 -0.21
CA PHE A 24 -18.61 -23.76 1.04
C PHE A 24 -17.59 -22.84 1.71
N HIS A 25 -17.79 -21.52 1.58
CA HIS A 25 -16.92 -20.51 2.14
C HIS A 25 -17.21 -20.28 3.63
N LEU A 26 -16.28 -20.69 4.49
CA LEU A 26 -16.42 -20.61 5.94
C LEU A 26 -15.84 -19.31 6.54
N ARG A 27 -15.28 -18.44 5.70
CA ARG A 27 -14.68 -17.16 6.08
C ARG A 27 -13.58 -17.32 7.15
N GLY A 28 -13.42 -16.34 8.04
CA GLY A 28 -12.52 -16.39 9.20
C GLY A 28 -11.14 -15.79 8.94
N ASP A 29 -10.99 -14.90 7.96
CA ASP A 29 -9.72 -14.21 7.71
C ASP A 29 -9.39 -13.16 8.79
N GLN A 30 -8.55 -13.56 9.73
CA GLN A 30 -8.07 -12.70 10.83
C GLN A 30 -6.71 -12.06 10.53
N ARG A 31 -6.31 -11.97 9.25
CA ARG A 31 -5.27 -11.03 8.78
C ARG A 31 -5.86 -9.68 8.37
N THR A 32 -7.18 -9.58 8.36
CA THR A 32 -7.92 -8.31 8.17
C THR A 32 -8.06 -7.56 9.50
N SER A 33 -8.63 -6.35 9.45
CA SER A 33 -8.83 -5.49 10.62
C SER A 33 -10.15 -4.73 10.51
N GLY A 34 -10.60 -4.12 11.60
CA GLY A 34 -11.79 -3.27 11.59
C GLY A 34 -13.07 -4.03 11.25
N GLU A 35 -13.92 -3.43 10.44
CA GLU A 35 -15.24 -3.97 10.09
C GLU A 35 -15.16 -5.28 9.30
N LEU A 36 -14.19 -5.39 8.39
CA LEU A 36 -14.00 -6.61 7.61
C LEU A 36 -13.67 -7.81 8.51
N SER A 37 -12.82 -7.62 9.53
CA SER A 37 -12.49 -8.67 10.51
C SER A 37 -13.71 -9.10 11.34
N ARG A 38 -14.63 -8.18 11.64
CA ARG A 38 -15.90 -8.49 12.33
C ARG A 38 -16.82 -9.31 11.45
N LYS A 39 -16.98 -8.91 10.18
CA LYS A 39 -17.74 -9.67 9.18
C LYS A 39 -17.19 -11.08 9.06
N GLU A 40 -15.87 -11.24 8.87
CA GLU A 40 -15.20 -12.55 8.76
C GLU A 40 -15.48 -13.48 9.96
N GLY A 41 -15.68 -12.91 11.15
CA GLY A 41 -16.12 -13.64 12.34
C GLY A 41 -15.09 -14.66 12.85
N GLY A 42 -15.60 -15.76 13.42
CA GLY A 42 -14.80 -16.78 14.09
C GLY A 42 -13.90 -17.59 13.15
N LYS A 43 -12.69 -17.91 13.61
CA LYS A 43 -11.74 -18.80 12.94
C LYS A 43 -12.13 -20.26 13.14
N ILE A 44 -12.27 -21.04 12.06
CA ILE A 44 -12.62 -22.47 12.13
C ILE A 44 -11.60 -23.27 12.97
N PHE A 45 -10.30 -23.01 12.77
CA PHE A 45 -9.20 -23.68 13.47
C PHE A 45 -8.65 -22.92 14.68
N GLY A 46 -9.41 -21.98 15.26
CA GLY A 46 -9.02 -21.29 16.49
C GLY A 46 -7.67 -20.58 16.39
N SER A 47 -6.71 -20.91 17.27
CA SER A 47 -5.35 -20.37 17.27
C SER A 47 -4.45 -20.97 16.18
N GLY A 48 -4.80 -22.14 15.62
CA GLY A 48 -3.97 -22.86 14.64
C GLY A 48 -3.91 -22.19 13.26
N SER A 49 -4.92 -21.40 12.87
CA SER A 49 -4.87 -20.64 11.63
C SER A 49 -5.63 -19.31 11.70
N ARG A 50 -5.09 -18.29 11.02
CA ARG A 50 -5.73 -16.99 10.77
C ARG A 50 -6.18 -16.81 9.31
N THR A 51 -6.01 -17.83 8.45
CA THR A 51 -6.43 -17.76 7.03
C THR A 51 -7.94 -17.93 6.88
N PRO A 52 -8.55 -17.38 5.82
CA PRO A 52 -9.91 -17.77 5.45
C PRO A 52 -9.94 -19.27 5.11
N ILE A 53 -11.03 -19.94 5.49
CA ILE A 53 -11.23 -21.38 5.23
C ILE A 53 -12.40 -21.57 4.27
N ALA A 54 -12.31 -22.59 3.44
CA ALA A 54 -13.40 -23.07 2.60
C ALA A 54 -13.32 -24.60 2.50
N ILE A 55 -14.48 -25.25 2.39
CA ILE A 55 -14.58 -26.67 2.01
C ILE A 55 -14.92 -26.68 0.52
N THR A 56 -14.08 -27.35 -0.28
CA THR A 56 -14.24 -27.41 -1.73
C THR A 56 -14.39 -28.86 -2.17
N PHE A 57 -15.45 -29.16 -2.92
CA PHE A 57 -15.62 -30.45 -3.61
C PHE A 57 -15.45 -30.23 -5.11
N LEU A 58 -14.53 -31.00 -5.70
CA LEU A 58 -14.22 -30.96 -7.13
C LEU A 58 -14.70 -32.27 -7.76
N VAL A 59 -15.74 -32.19 -8.59
CA VAL A 59 -16.36 -33.36 -9.23
C VAL A 59 -15.91 -33.41 -10.67
N LYS A 60 -15.29 -34.52 -11.09
CA LYS A 60 -14.87 -34.77 -12.46
C LYS A 60 -15.69 -35.92 -13.03
N LYS A 61 -16.33 -35.69 -14.18
CA LYS A 61 -17.08 -36.72 -14.93
C LYS A 61 -16.54 -36.74 -16.36
N LEU A 62 -16.03 -37.91 -16.78
CA LEU A 62 -15.29 -38.09 -18.04
C LEU A 62 -16.14 -37.74 -19.28
N ASP A 63 -17.41 -38.14 -19.29
CA ASP A 63 -18.32 -37.96 -20.43
C ASP A 63 -19.39 -36.87 -20.21
N SER A 64 -19.06 -35.85 -19.42
CA SER A 64 -20.00 -34.76 -19.13
C SER A 64 -19.99 -33.70 -20.23
N THR A 65 -21.17 -33.36 -20.73
CA THR A 65 -21.38 -32.17 -21.58
C THR A 65 -21.37 -30.88 -20.76
N GLU A 66 -21.72 -30.95 -19.47
CA GLU A 66 -21.59 -29.84 -18.52
C GLU A 66 -20.17 -29.77 -17.96
N LYS A 67 -19.52 -28.61 -18.08
CA LYS A 67 -18.21 -28.31 -17.51
C LYS A 67 -18.26 -27.06 -16.64
N GLY A 68 -17.50 -27.06 -15.56
CA GLY A 68 -17.22 -25.86 -14.78
C GLY A 68 -18.37 -25.28 -13.96
N GLN A 69 -19.47 -26.00 -13.70
CA GLN A 69 -20.58 -25.44 -12.92
C GLN A 69 -20.15 -25.16 -11.47
N ILE A 70 -20.16 -23.89 -11.06
CA ILE A 70 -19.66 -23.44 -9.75
C ILE A 70 -20.81 -23.15 -8.79
N TYR A 71 -20.97 -24.00 -7.79
CA TYR A 71 -21.96 -23.84 -6.72
C TYR A 71 -21.27 -23.24 -5.50
N PHE A 72 -21.58 -21.99 -5.18
CA PHE A 72 -20.97 -21.25 -4.08
C PHE A 72 -21.97 -20.98 -2.96
N TYR A 73 -21.53 -21.18 -1.72
CA TYR A 73 -22.29 -20.81 -0.54
C TYR A 73 -21.37 -20.10 0.47
N ASP A 74 -21.73 -18.88 0.87
CA ASP A 74 -21.08 -18.17 1.97
C ASP A 74 -21.81 -18.46 3.27
N ILE A 75 -21.07 -18.86 4.31
CA ILE A 75 -21.65 -19.18 5.62
C ILE A 75 -22.28 -17.96 6.31
N GLY A 76 -21.87 -16.74 5.94
CA GLY A 76 -22.45 -15.48 6.44
C GLY A 76 -21.51 -14.61 7.29
N ASP A 77 -21.93 -13.36 7.50
CA ASP A 77 -21.22 -12.33 8.28
C ASP A 77 -21.42 -12.49 9.80
N TYR A 78 -20.43 -12.06 10.58
CA TYR A 78 -20.47 -11.92 12.05
C TYR A 78 -20.68 -13.20 12.86
N LEU A 79 -20.61 -14.37 12.22
CA LEU A 79 -20.76 -15.64 12.91
C LEU A 79 -19.49 -16.00 13.69
N ASP A 80 -19.63 -16.33 14.96
CA ASP A 80 -18.53 -16.91 15.73
C ASP A 80 -18.24 -18.36 15.32
N ARG A 81 -17.20 -18.95 15.90
CA ARG A 81 -16.79 -20.33 15.55
C ARG A 81 -17.88 -21.36 15.89
N LYS A 82 -18.59 -21.20 17.01
CA LYS A 82 -19.59 -22.18 17.46
C LYS A 82 -20.77 -22.21 16.50
N HIS A 83 -21.27 -21.03 16.11
CA HIS A 83 -22.35 -20.91 15.14
C HIS A 83 -21.96 -21.50 13.78
N LYS A 84 -20.74 -21.21 13.30
CA LYS A 84 -20.24 -21.81 12.04
C LYS A 84 -20.20 -23.34 12.10
N LEU A 85 -19.70 -23.91 13.19
CA LEU A 85 -19.65 -25.36 13.36
C LEU A 85 -21.05 -25.98 13.47
N ALA A 86 -21.99 -25.31 14.14
CA ALA A 86 -23.38 -25.75 14.22
C ALA A 86 -24.06 -25.78 12.84
N ILE A 87 -23.81 -24.78 11.98
CA ILE A 87 -24.30 -24.76 10.60
C ILE A 87 -23.73 -25.94 9.79
N ILE A 88 -22.42 -26.19 9.90
CA ILE A 88 -21.77 -27.33 9.24
C ILE A 88 -22.40 -28.65 9.69
N GLN A 89 -22.62 -28.80 11.01
CA GLN A 89 -23.24 -29.99 11.58
C GLN A 89 -24.71 -30.15 11.16
N ARG A 90 -25.47 -29.05 11.04
CA ARG A 90 -26.86 -29.05 10.56
C ARG A 90 -26.94 -29.57 9.13
N PHE A 91 -26.10 -29.06 8.23
CA PHE A 91 -26.12 -29.48 6.84
C PHE A 91 -25.73 -30.94 6.64
N LYS A 92 -24.83 -31.49 7.47
CA LYS A 92 -24.29 -32.86 7.43
C LYS A 92 -23.52 -33.24 6.15
N SER A 93 -23.96 -32.76 4.99
CA SER A 93 -23.40 -33.00 3.66
C SER A 93 -23.73 -31.83 2.72
N ILE A 94 -23.19 -31.85 1.50
CA ILE A 94 -23.56 -30.88 0.46
C ILE A 94 -25.05 -30.92 0.09
N ASN A 95 -25.72 -32.06 0.29
CA ASN A 95 -27.15 -32.18 0.01
C ASN A 95 -27.97 -31.31 0.97
N GLY A 96 -27.57 -31.18 2.24
CA GLY A 96 -28.26 -30.29 3.18
C GLY A 96 -28.21 -28.82 2.76
N ILE A 97 -27.11 -28.38 2.11
CA ILE A 97 -27.02 -27.03 1.54
C ILE A 97 -27.93 -26.91 0.30
N LYS A 98 -27.97 -27.96 -0.53
CA LYS A 98 -28.79 -28.01 -1.75
C LYS A 98 -30.29 -28.06 -1.46
N GLU A 99 -30.70 -28.81 -0.44
CA GLU A 99 -32.10 -28.95 0.00
C GLU A 99 -32.66 -27.64 0.54
N GLU A 100 -31.83 -26.84 1.21
CA GLU A 100 -32.17 -25.48 1.62
C GLU A 100 -32.06 -24.45 0.46
N ASN A 101 -31.77 -24.89 -0.78
CA ASN A 101 -31.57 -24.09 -2.00
C ASN A 101 -30.61 -22.90 -1.81
N ASN A 102 -29.57 -23.09 -1.01
CA ASN A 102 -28.67 -22.01 -0.59
C ASN A 102 -27.46 -21.82 -1.52
N PHE A 103 -27.23 -22.71 -2.49
CA PHE A 103 -26.12 -22.53 -3.43
C PHE A 103 -26.44 -21.46 -4.48
N GLN A 104 -25.53 -20.50 -4.60
CA GLN A 104 -25.49 -19.59 -5.73
C GLN A 104 -24.69 -20.23 -6.87
N LEU A 105 -25.28 -20.33 -8.06
CA LEU A 105 -24.55 -20.68 -9.28
C LEU A 105 -23.73 -19.45 -9.73
N LEU A 106 -22.42 -19.63 -9.90
CA LEU A 106 -21.51 -18.59 -10.34
C LEU A 106 -20.99 -18.89 -11.74
N GLU A 107 -21.02 -17.87 -12.59
CA GLU A 107 -20.38 -17.88 -13.91
C GLU A 107 -19.09 -17.05 -13.83
N PRO A 108 -17.92 -17.59 -14.20
CA PRO A 108 -16.68 -16.80 -14.24
C PRO A 108 -16.80 -15.60 -15.18
N ASP A 109 -16.23 -14.46 -14.80
CA ASP A 109 -16.09 -13.33 -15.72
C ASP A 109 -14.90 -13.51 -16.68
N ALA A 110 -14.66 -12.53 -17.56
CA ALA A 110 -13.54 -12.54 -18.50
C ALA A 110 -12.16 -12.60 -17.83
N ASN A 111 -12.06 -12.25 -16.55
CA ASN A 111 -10.83 -12.35 -15.75
C ASN A 111 -10.77 -13.67 -14.95
N ASN A 112 -11.71 -14.59 -15.18
CA ASN A 112 -11.87 -15.84 -14.44
C ASN A 112 -12.18 -15.62 -12.96
N ASP A 113 -12.81 -14.49 -12.60
CA ASP A 113 -13.26 -14.23 -11.24
C ASP A 113 -14.64 -14.83 -11.00
N TRP A 114 -14.76 -15.58 -9.91
CA TRP A 114 -16.02 -16.24 -9.53
C TRP A 114 -16.90 -15.35 -8.67
N VAL A 115 -16.31 -14.58 -7.74
CA VAL A 115 -17.02 -13.66 -6.84
C VAL A 115 -16.39 -12.27 -6.90
N ASN A 116 -17.16 -11.25 -6.48
CA ASN A 116 -16.74 -9.85 -6.49
C ASN A 116 -16.25 -9.40 -7.87
N GLN A 117 -16.99 -9.75 -8.92
CA GLN A 117 -16.66 -9.40 -10.30
C GLN A 117 -16.61 -7.88 -10.46
N GLY A 118 -15.69 -7.41 -11.30
CA GLY A 118 -15.52 -5.99 -11.58
C GLY A 118 -16.56 -5.44 -12.55
N GLU A 119 -16.74 -4.13 -12.57
CA GLU A 119 -17.54 -3.47 -13.60
C GLU A 119 -16.74 -3.38 -14.91
N ARG A 120 -17.34 -3.79 -16.03
CA ARG A 120 -16.69 -3.79 -17.35
C ARG A 120 -16.36 -2.39 -17.87
N SER A 121 -17.16 -1.39 -17.50
CA SER A 121 -16.95 0.01 -17.89
C SER A 121 -15.61 0.57 -17.40
N PHE A 122 -15.11 0.05 -16.27
CA PHE A 122 -13.84 0.47 -15.69
C PHE A 122 -12.67 0.30 -16.65
N GLY A 123 -12.67 -0.79 -17.43
CA GLY A 123 -11.63 -1.08 -18.42
C GLY A 123 -11.56 -0.07 -19.58
N LYS A 124 -12.62 0.75 -19.78
CA LYS A 124 -12.66 1.82 -20.80
C LYS A 124 -11.90 3.07 -20.37
N PHE A 125 -11.66 3.25 -19.07
CA PHE A 125 -10.97 4.42 -18.56
C PHE A 125 -9.45 4.27 -18.68
N ILE A 126 -8.76 5.41 -18.85
CA ILE A 126 -7.30 5.46 -18.94
C ILE A 126 -6.66 4.94 -17.64
N GLN A 127 -5.61 4.15 -17.76
CA GLN A 127 -4.88 3.65 -16.60
C GLN A 127 -4.16 4.80 -15.90
N ILE A 128 -4.21 4.87 -14.56
CA ILE A 128 -3.42 5.86 -13.82
C ILE A 128 -1.92 5.67 -14.10
N GLY A 129 -1.44 4.44 -14.21
CA GLY A 129 -0.07 4.16 -14.62
C GLY A 129 0.11 2.68 -14.96
N ASP A 130 1.00 2.41 -15.90
CA ASP A 130 1.37 1.05 -16.32
C ASP A 130 2.89 0.94 -16.50
N LYS A 131 3.44 -0.16 -15.98
CA LYS A 131 4.86 -0.56 -16.08
C LYS A 131 5.07 -1.74 -17.02
N SER A 132 4.00 -2.24 -17.65
CA SER A 132 4.11 -3.26 -18.68
C SER A 132 4.88 -2.73 -19.89
N LYS A 133 5.38 -3.65 -20.73
CA LYS A 133 6.03 -3.30 -22.01
C LYS A 133 5.02 -2.86 -23.08
N ALA A 134 3.73 -3.03 -22.85
CA ALA A 134 2.71 -2.64 -23.80
C ALA A 134 2.56 -1.11 -23.80
N VAL A 135 2.42 -0.54 -24.99
CA VAL A 135 2.18 0.90 -25.16
C VAL A 135 0.68 1.14 -24.99
N ASN A 136 0.22 1.13 -23.74
CA ASN A 136 -1.15 1.51 -23.40
C ASN A 136 -1.18 2.98 -23.00
N PRO A 137 -2.20 3.76 -23.41
CA PRO A 137 -2.44 5.09 -22.88
C PRO A 137 -2.52 5.07 -21.36
N LYS A 138 -1.75 5.95 -20.71
CA LYS A 138 -1.64 6.05 -19.26
C LYS A 138 -1.47 7.49 -18.84
N VAL A 139 -1.96 7.81 -17.64
CA VAL A 139 -1.86 9.17 -17.10
C VAL A 139 -0.43 9.48 -16.67
N PHE A 140 0.17 8.66 -15.81
CA PHE A 140 1.52 8.88 -15.31
C PHE A 140 2.56 8.04 -16.07
N THR A 141 3.63 8.68 -16.55
CA THR A 141 4.80 8.03 -17.15
C THR A 141 5.57 7.19 -16.13
N ASN A 142 5.64 7.67 -14.88
CA ASN A 142 6.40 7.04 -13.80
C ASN A 142 5.63 7.09 -12.47
N TYR A 143 5.84 6.09 -11.64
CA TYR A 143 5.32 6.01 -10.29
C TYR A 143 6.17 5.02 -9.49
N SER A 144 6.13 5.11 -8.16
CA SER A 144 6.93 4.28 -7.28
C SER A 144 6.07 3.49 -6.31
N LEU A 145 6.56 2.34 -5.87
CA LEU A 145 6.13 1.83 -4.58
C LEU A 145 6.75 2.68 -3.47
N GLY A 146 6.10 2.73 -2.30
CA GLY A 146 6.72 3.23 -1.08
C GLY A 146 7.98 2.42 -0.73
N VAL A 147 8.88 3.01 0.06
CA VAL A 147 10.18 2.39 0.36
C VAL A 147 9.99 1.16 1.25
N ALA A 148 10.66 0.05 0.90
CA ALA A 148 10.70 -1.15 1.72
C ALA A 148 12.08 -1.26 2.36
N THR A 149 12.19 -1.04 3.68
CA THR A 149 13.48 -1.16 4.35
C THR A 149 13.85 -2.62 4.60
N GLY A 150 12.87 -3.46 4.95
CA GLY A 150 13.08 -4.81 5.46
C GLY A 150 13.70 -4.86 6.87
N ARG A 151 13.77 -3.72 7.56
CA ARG A 151 14.39 -3.54 8.88
C ARG A 151 13.95 -2.21 9.53
N ASP A 152 12.65 -1.93 9.54
CA ASP A 152 12.09 -0.62 9.92
C ASP A 152 12.59 -0.10 11.27
N VAL A 153 12.71 -1.01 12.24
CA VAL A 153 13.22 -0.73 13.59
C VAL A 153 14.59 -0.02 13.56
N TRP A 154 15.41 -0.26 12.54
CA TRP A 154 16.71 0.40 12.36
C TRP A 154 16.62 1.68 11.55
N CYS A 155 15.77 1.70 10.51
CA CYS A 155 15.74 2.78 9.53
C CYS A 155 14.77 3.91 9.87
N TYR A 156 13.79 3.71 10.75
CA TYR A 156 12.84 4.73 11.18
C TYR A 156 12.98 5.06 12.67
N ASN A 157 12.87 6.33 13.02
CA ASN A 157 12.78 6.76 14.42
C ASN A 157 12.16 8.17 14.57
N PHE A 158 11.42 8.41 15.64
CA PHE A 158 10.96 9.77 15.99
C PHE A 158 12.09 10.68 16.44
N SER A 159 13.18 10.12 17.00
CA SER A 159 14.39 10.88 17.37
C SER A 159 15.47 10.71 16.32
N VAL A 160 15.93 11.83 15.75
CA VAL A 160 17.06 11.85 14.81
C VAL A 160 18.33 11.31 15.47
N ASN A 161 18.60 11.67 16.73
CA ASN A 161 19.78 11.23 17.45
C ASN A 161 19.78 9.71 17.65
N ASN A 162 18.63 9.13 18.01
CA ASN A 162 18.48 7.69 18.14
C ASN A 162 18.63 6.98 16.78
N LEU A 163 18.04 7.53 15.71
CA LEU A 163 18.22 7.01 14.36
C LEU A 163 19.71 6.97 13.98
N GLN A 164 20.42 8.08 14.14
CA GLN A 164 21.84 8.17 13.82
C GLN A 164 22.68 7.17 14.61
N ALA A 165 22.47 7.09 15.93
CA ALA A 165 23.19 6.15 16.79
C ALA A 165 22.95 4.70 16.36
N ARG A 166 21.69 4.33 16.08
CA ARG A 166 21.33 2.97 15.63
C ARG A 166 21.94 2.62 14.27
N ILE A 167 21.87 3.52 13.30
CA ILE A 167 22.44 3.29 11.97
C ILE A 167 23.97 3.15 12.05
N LYS A 168 24.65 4.00 12.82
CA LYS A 168 26.11 3.88 13.04
C LYS A 168 26.48 2.56 13.70
N ALA A 169 25.72 2.14 14.73
CA ALA A 169 25.94 0.85 15.40
C ALA A 169 25.73 -0.33 14.43
N PHE A 170 24.66 -0.28 13.62
CA PHE A 170 24.37 -1.26 12.58
C PHE A 170 25.53 -1.37 11.58
N ILE A 171 25.97 -0.24 11.02
CA ILE A 171 27.02 -0.18 10.00
C ILE A 171 28.34 -0.69 10.58
N LYS A 172 28.68 -0.28 11.81
CA LYS A 172 29.87 -0.76 12.51
C LYS A 172 29.85 -2.29 12.62
N PHE A 173 28.73 -2.87 13.08
CA PHE A 173 28.61 -4.32 13.21
C PHE A 173 28.67 -5.03 11.84
N TYR A 174 27.93 -4.53 10.85
CA TYR A 174 27.96 -5.06 9.48
C TYR A 174 29.38 -5.06 8.91
N ASN A 175 30.13 -3.96 9.01
CA ASN A 175 31.50 -3.88 8.49
C ASN A 175 32.47 -4.81 9.25
N THR A 176 32.24 -5.10 10.55
CA THR A 176 33.01 -6.14 11.25
C THR A 176 32.76 -7.53 10.66
N GLU A 177 31.52 -7.82 10.27
CA GLU A 177 31.15 -9.08 9.62
C GLU A 177 31.72 -9.19 8.20
N VAL A 178 31.79 -8.08 7.46
CA VAL A 178 32.47 -8.01 6.15
C VAL A 178 33.95 -8.39 6.29
N LYS A 179 34.66 -7.81 7.26
CA LYS A 179 36.08 -8.12 7.51
C LYS A 179 36.27 -9.57 7.96
N ARG A 180 35.42 -10.07 8.87
CA ARG A 180 35.44 -11.45 9.35
C ARG A 180 35.21 -12.44 8.21
N PHE A 181 34.25 -12.15 7.32
CA PHE A 181 33.96 -12.99 6.16
C PHE A 181 35.10 -12.95 5.14
N GLY A 182 35.67 -11.77 4.90
CA GLY A 182 36.82 -11.58 4.00
C GLY A 182 38.06 -12.38 4.40
N ALA A 183 38.31 -12.52 5.71
CA ALA A 183 39.41 -13.32 6.28
C ALA A 183 39.13 -14.83 6.36
N SER A 184 37.88 -15.27 6.12
CA SER A 184 37.53 -16.68 6.10
C SER A 184 37.95 -17.37 4.79
N SER A 185 37.91 -18.71 4.74
CA SER A 185 38.21 -19.49 3.53
C SER A 185 37.22 -19.29 2.36
N LYS A 186 36.20 -18.43 2.51
CA LYS A 186 35.13 -18.08 1.53
C LYS A 186 34.34 -19.26 0.95
N LYS A 187 34.57 -20.49 1.43
CA LYS A 187 33.80 -21.70 1.11
C LYS A 187 32.48 -21.80 1.87
N VAL A 188 32.29 -20.99 2.91
CA VAL A 188 31.08 -20.94 3.74
C VAL A 188 30.07 -19.96 3.16
N SER A 189 28.78 -20.31 3.17
CA SER A 189 27.73 -19.40 2.72
C SER A 189 27.56 -18.22 3.69
N PRO A 190 27.28 -16.99 3.20
CA PRO A 190 26.99 -15.84 4.06
C PRO A 190 25.91 -16.13 5.12
N GLU A 191 24.87 -16.89 4.74
CA GLU A 191 23.72 -17.19 5.58
C GLU A 191 24.06 -17.98 6.85
N SER A 192 25.04 -18.88 6.75
CA SER A 192 25.52 -19.74 7.83
C SER A 192 26.69 -19.13 8.60
N PHE A 193 27.38 -18.16 8.00
CA PHE A 193 28.53 -17.48 8.61
C PHE A 193 28.13 -16.37 9.59
N VAL A 194 27.15 -15.54 9.22
CA VAL A 194 26.87 -14.29 9.94
C VAL A 194 26.27 -14.53 11.32
N ILE A 195 26.61 -13.65 12.26
CA ILE A 195 25.94 -13.62 13.56
C ILE A 195 24.56 -12.99 13.41
N ARG A 196 23.53 -13.67 13.96
CA ARG A 196 22.12 -13.27 13.90
C ARG A 196 21.63 -12.71 15.24
N ASP A 197 22.28 -11.64 15.68
CA ASP A 197 21.84 -10.89 16.86
C ASP A 197 20.96 -9.71 16.44
N LEU A 198 19.65 -9.84 16.66
CA LEU A 198 18.65 -8.83 16.28
C LEU A 198 18.85 -7.49 17.01
N THR A 199 19.58 -7.46 18.13
CA THR A 199 19.94 -6.22 18.83
C THR A 199 21.04 -5.44 18.12
N ARG A 200 21.78 -6.08 17.20
CA ARG A 200 22.90 -5.49 16.45
C ARG A 200 22.62 -5.33 14.96
N ILE A 201 21.88 -6.26 14.36
CA ILE A 201 21.61 -6.27 12.92
C ILE A 201 20.33 -7.05 12.58
N SER A 202 19.65 -6.60 11.52
CA SER A 202 18.55 -7.33 10.89
C SER A 202 18.93 -7.68 9.46
N TRP A 203 19.52 -8.85 9.22
CA TRP A 203 19.96 -9.30 7.89
C TRP A 203 18.81 -9.42 6.89
N ASN A 204 19.07 -9.03 5.64
CA ASN A 204 18.20 -9.27 4.49
C ASN A 204 19.05 -9.80 3.33
N ARG A 205 18.40 -10.25 2.25
CA ARG A 205 19.10 -10.80 1.07
C ARG A 205 20.15 -9.83 0.51
N ASN A 206 19.85 -8.54 0.43
CA ASN A 206 20.76 -7.55 -0.14
C ASN A 206 22.03 -7.37 0.71
N ALA A 207 21.89 -7.30 2.04
CA ALA A 207 23.03 -7.17 2.94
C ALA A 207 23.93 -8.42 2.91
N LEU A 208 23.36 -9.61 2.76
CA LEU A 208 24.14 -10.85 2.61
C LEU A 208 24.87 -10.89 1.26
N GLN A 209 24.25 -10.39 0.19
CA GLN A 209 24.88 -10.28 -1.12
C GLN A 209 26.02 -9.24 -1.12
N ASP A 210 25.82 -8.09 -0.49
CA ASP A 210 26.85 -7.06 -0.34
C ASP A 210 28.01 -7.56 0.52
N LEU A 211 27.73 -8.30 1.59
CA LEU A 211 28.76 -8.95 2.42
C LEU A 211 29.59 -9.96 1.60
N LYS A 212 28.93 -10.77 0.76
CA LYS A 212 29.63 -11.70 -0.15
C LYS A 212 30.56 -10.98 -1.12
N LYS A 213 30.20 -9.76 -1.53
CA LYS A 213 30.98 -8.89 -2.41
C LYS A 213 32.06 -8.09 -1.67
N GLY A 214 32.16 -8.20 -0.34
CA GLY A 214 33.11 -7.43 0.46
C GLY A 214 32.77 -5.93 0.54
N LYS A 215 31.51 -5.56 0.27
CA LYS A 215 31.10 -4.15 0.23
C LYS A 215 30.83 -3.64 1.63
N GLU A 216 31.65 -2.69 2.08
CA GLU A 216 31.43 -1.96 3.33
C GLU A 216 30.36 -0.87 3.16
N TYR A 217 29.69 -0.54 4.27
CA TYR A 217 28.70 0.52 4.35
C TYR A 217 29.26 1.75 5.05
N GLU A 218 28.71 2.92 4.72
CA GLU A 218 29.11 4.20 5.27
C GLU A 218 27.90 5.01 5.75
N PHE A 219 28.07 5.67 6.90
CA PHE A 219 27.05 6.57 7.42
C PHE A 219 27.19 7.94 6.77
N SER A 220 26.09 8.47 6.22
CA SER A 220 26.01 9.85 5.75
C SER A 220 24.82 10.57 6.36
N LYS A 221 25.03 11.79 6.87
CA LYS A 221 23.95 12.64 7.37
C LYS A 221 22.98 13.07 6.26
N ALA A 222 23.46 13.16 5.01
CA ALA A 222 22.63 13.49 3.85
C ALA A 222 21.56 12.43 3.54
N ASN A 223 21.71 11.22 4.10
CA ASN A 223 20.72 10.14 3.98
C ASN A 223 19.60 10.22 5.04
N ILE A 224 19.54 11.28 5.86
CA ILE A 224 18.48 11.47 6.86
C ILE A 224 17.35 12.29 6.23
N TYR A 225 16.22 11.64 6.02
CA TYR A 225 15.01 12.19 5.42
C TYR A 225 13.88 12.24 6.45
N LYS A 226 12.83 12.98 6.12
CA LYS A 226 11.50 12.75 6.68
C LYS A 226 10.77 11.71 5.82
N ALA A 227 9.95 10.89 6.46
CA ALA A 227 9.09 9.95 5.78
C ALA A 227 7.74 9.82 6.49
N LEU A 228 6.68 9.65 5.71
CA LEU A 228 5.36 9.31 6.20
C LEU A 228 5.32 7.80 6.41
N TYR A 229 5.56 7.38 7.67
CA TYR A 229 5.64 5.95 8.01
C TYR A 229 4.25 5.32 7.99
N ARG A 230 3.28 5.99 8.60
CA ARG A 230 1.85 5.63 8.59
C ARG A 230 1.02 6.89 8.36
N PRO A 231 -0.27 6.78 8.01
CA PRO A 231 -1.09 7.96 7.77
C PRO A 231 -1.02 8.91 8.97
N PHE A 232 -0.71 10.19 8.71
CA PHE A 232 -0.55 11.23 9.71
C PHE A 232 0.53 10.96 10.77
N SER A 233 1.57 10.19 10.42
CA SER A 233 2.72 9.92 11.30
C SER A 233 4.04 10.09 10.54
N LYS A 234 4.53 11.33 10.49
CA LYS A 234 5.86 11.67 9.98
C LYS A 234 6.93 11.22 10.97
N THR A 235 7.97 10.57 10.46
CA THR A 235 9.13 10.08 11.23
C THR A 235 10.44 10.46 10.54
N ASN A 236 11.57 10.35 11.25
CA ASN A 236 12.87 10.44 10.60
C ASN A 236 13.23 9.08 10.01
N PHE A 237 13.84 9.09 8.84
CA PHE A 237 14.12 7.92 8.03
C PHE A 237 15.54 7.97 7.46
N TYR A 238 16.27 6.86 7.56
CA TYR A 238 17.58 6.72 6.90
C TYR A 238 17.40 6.08 5.52
N PHE A 239 17.37 6.92 4.48
CA PHE A 239 17.15 6.53 3.09
C PHE A 239 18.47 6.26 2.38
N SER A 240 18.75 4.99 2.09
CA SER A 240 20.00 4.55 1.48
C SER A 240 19.83 3.24 0.71
N LYS A 241 20.44 3.17 -0.48
CA LYS A 241 20.53 1.93 -1.28
C LYS A 241 21.29 0.81 -0.55
N GLN A 242 22.13 1.14 0.43
CA GLN A 242 22.89 0.15 1.21
C GLN A 242 22.04 -0.50 2.30
N LEU A 243 21.15 0.26 2.95
CA LEU A 243 20.40 -0.25 4.12
C LEU A 243 18.96 -0.62 3.82
N ASN A 244 18.34 -0.08 2.78
CA ASN A 244 16.95 -0.38 2.46
C ASN A 244 16.86 -1.53 1.43
N ALA A 245 15.95 -2.48 1.65
CA ALA A 245 15.75 -3.61 0.76
C ALA A 245 15.31 -3.20 -0.65
N MET A 246 14.35 -2.28 -0.77
CA MET A 246 13.89 -1.76 -2.05
C MET A 246 13.58 -0.26 -1.92
N THR A 247 14.36 0.57 -2.63
CA THR A 247 14.12 2.03 -2.70
C THR A 247 13.22 2.41 -3.87
N TYR A 248 12.99 1.49 -4.82
CA TYR A 248 12.21 1.71 -6.03
C TYR A 248 12.62 2.99 -6.76
N GLN A 249 11.68 3.85 -7.15
CA GLN A 249 11.97 5.11 -7.86
C GLN A 249 12.15 6.28 -6.89
N ASN A 250 12.12 6.08 -5.56
CA ASN A 250 12.02 7.19 -4.61
C ASN A 250 13.20 8.19 -4.66
N PHE A 251 14.38 7.81 -5.13
CA PHE A 251 15.47 8.77 -5.40
C PHE A 251 15.18 9.74 -6.56
N LYS A 252 14.31 9.36 -7.50
CA LYS A 252 13.80 10.26 -8.53
C LYS A 252 12.62 11.13 -8.04
N LEU A 253 11.98 10.75 -6.94
CA LEU A 253 10.86 11.50 -6.36
C LEU A 253 11.36 12.52 -5.32
N PHE A 254 12.38 12.12 -4.55
CA PHE A 254 13.04 12.89 -3.49
C PHE A 254 14.56 12.61 -3.54
N PRO A 255 15.31 13.27 -4.43
CA PRO A 255 16.75 13.07 -4.55
C PRO A 255 17.56 13.56 -3.34
N ASN A 256 17.05 14.55 -2.61
CA ASN A 256 17.66 15.05 -1.38
C ASN A 256 16.58 15.33 -0.30
N PRO A 257 16.96 15.44 0.99
CA PRO A 257 16.01 15.63 2.09
C PRO A 257 15.15 16.90 2.01
N ASN A 258 15.57 17.89 1.23
CA ASN A 258 14.91 19.19 1.10
C ASN A 258 14.06 19.30 -0.19
N THR A 259 13.96 18.23 -0.97
CA THR A 259 13.17 18.25 -2.21
C THR A 259 11.69 18.50 -1.89
N ILE A 260 11.13 19.54 -2.50
CA ILE A 260 9.69 19.83 -2.44
C ILE A 260 9.00 19.09 -3.57
N ASN A 261 8.14 18.12 -3.23
CA ASN A 261 7.33 17.38 -4.19
C ASN A 261 5.99 17.02 -3.55
N ARG A 262 4.99 16.64 -4.37
CA ARG A 262 3.73 16.08 -3.90
C ARG A 262 3.54 14.71 -4.51
N ILE A 263 3.18 13.73 -3.69
CA ILE A 263 2.91 12.36 -4.13
C ILE A 263 1.50 11.95 -3.71
N ILE A 264 0.71 11.43 -4.65
CA ILE A 264 -0.55 10.76 -4.35
C ILE A 264 -0.21 9.31 -4.02
N SER A 265 -0.38 8.91 -2.76
CA SER A 265 -0.28 7.52 -2.35
C SER A 265 -1.66 6.86 -2.40
N VAL A 266 -1.76 5.67 -3.01
CA VAL A 266 -2.96 4.82 -3.01
C VAL A 266 -2.64 3.43 -2.48
N THR A 267 -3.65 2.72 -1.99
CA THR A 267 -3.54 1.31 -1.60
C THR A 267 -3.03 0.46 -2.76
N GLY A 268 -2.18 -0.51 -2.46
CA GLY A 268 -1.71 -1.46 -3.45
C GLY A 268 -2.80 -2.45 -3.87
N ILE A 269 -2.54 -3.12 -4.99
CA ILE A 269 -3.39 -4.18 -5.53
C ILE A 269 -3.57 -5.30 -4.49
N GLY A 270 -4.81 -5.78 -4.33
CA GLY A 270 -5.16 -6.82 -3.37
C GLY A 270 -5.55 -6.32 -1.99
N SER A 271 -5.67 -4.99 -1.80
CA SER A 271 -6.26 -4.42 -0.58
C SER A 271 -7.71 -4.92 -0.43
N LYS A 272 -8.02 -5.45 0.76
CA LYS A 272 -9.38 -5.94 1.09
C LYS A 272 -10.26 -4.87 1.74
N ASP A 273 -9.65 -3.73 2.12
CA ASP A 273 -10.33 -2.65 2.84
C ASP A 273 -10.82 -1.55 1.87
N GLY A 274 -10.82 -1.84 0.56
CA GLY A 274 -11.13 -0.87 -0.48
C GLY A 274 -9.96 0.06 -0.82
N LEU A 275 -10.23 1.00 -1.73
CA LEU A 275 -9.30 2.07 -2.09
C LEU A 275 -9.20 3.08 -0.95
N SER A 276 -7.97 3.36 -0.53
CA SER A 276 -7.65 4.54 0.29
C SER A 276 -6.55 5.33 -0.38
N THR A 277 -6.53 6.64 -0.16
CA THR A 277 -5.50 7.52 -0.70
C THR A 277 -5.13 8.61 0.31
N ILE A 278 -3.87 9.04 0.27
CA ILE A 278 -3.35 10.17 1.05
C ILE A 278 -2.24 10.84 0.24
N MET A 279 -2.20 12.17 0.26
CA MET A 279 -1.11 12.95 -0.33
C MET A 279 0.02 13.09 0.69
N SER A 280 1.26 12.92 0.24
CA SER A 280 2.46 13.15 1.04
C SER A 280 3.37 14.13 0.33
N ASP A 281 4.09 14.93 1.12
CA ASP A 281 5.17 15.84 0.72
C ASP A 281 6.56 15.28 1.04
N VAL A 282 6.59 14.08 1.63
CA VAL A 282 7.80 13.36 2.03
C VAL A 282 7.76 11.92 1.50
N ILE A 283 8.86 11.18 1.66
CA ILE A 283 8.95 9.77 1.25
C ILE A 283 7.86 8.94 1.95
N ALA A 284 7.13 8.12 1.20
CA ALA A 284 6.16 7.17 1.74
C ALA A 284 6.81 5.82 2.06
N ASP A 285 6.48 5.23 3.21
CA ASP A 285 6.78 3.83 3.51
C ASP A 285 5.92 2.89 2.64
N LEU A 286 6.45 1.72 2.28
CA LEU A 286 5.68 0.71 1.54
C LEU A 286 4.37 0.35 2.26
N ASN A 287 4.39 0.28 3.59
CA ASN A 287 3.21 -0.07 4.39
C ASN A 287 2.44 1.16 4.89
N LEU A 288 2.64 2.34 4.29
CA LEU A 288 1.81 3.52 4.54
C LEU A 288 0.32 3.19 4.30
N LEU A 289 0.04 2.49 3.21
CA LEU A 289 -1.29 1.99 2.85
C LEU A 289 -1.24 0.47 2.64
N LYS A 290 -2.38 -0.20 2.84
CA LYS A 290 -2.47 -1.66 2.67
C LYS A 290 -2.15 -2.08 1.23
N GLY A 291 -1.62 -3.30 1.08
CA GLY A 291 -1.25 -3.88 -0.21
C GLY A 291 0.06 -3.36 -0.80
N GLY A 292 0.77 -2.47 -0.10
CA GLY A 292 1.96 -1.80 -0.62
C GLY A 292 1.58 -0.49 -1.31
N ALA A 293 1.85 0.64 -0.67
CA ALA A 293 1.49 1.97 -1.17
C ALA A 293 2.11 2.24 -2.54
N GLN A 294 1.27 2.63 -3.50
CA GLN A 294 1.66 3.08 -4.83
C GLN A 294 1.63 4.60 -4.85
N CYS A 295 2.71 5.23 -5.27
CA CYS A 295 2.98 6.65 -5.13
C CYS A 295 3.14 7.28 -6.52
N PHE A 296 2.19 8.15 -6.88
CA PHE A 296 2.13 8.88 -8.13
C PHE A 296 2.60 10.32 -7.88
N PRO A 297 3.81 10.68 -8.33
CA PRO A 297 4.37 12.00 -8.07
C PRO A 297 3.86 13.07 -9.02
N LEU A 298 3.81 14.31 -8.55
CA LEU A 298 3.59 15.48 -9.39
C LEU A 298 4.78 15.70 -10.34
N ARG A 299 6.01 15.54 -9.82
CA ARG A 299 7.26 15.73 -10.56
C ARG A 299 8.27 14.61 -10.33
N ILE A 300 9.13 14.38 -11.31
CA ILE A 300 10.35 13.58 -11.16
C ILE A 300 11.59 14.46 -11.30
N PHE A 301 12.64 14.05 -10.63
CA PHE A 301 13.95 14.68 -10.59
C PHE A 301 14.97 13.68 -11.11
N GLU A 302 15.61 14.01 -12.23
CA GLU A 302 16.65 13.17 -12.81
C GLU A 302 17.96 13.94 -12.81
N LYS A 303 19.06 13.27 -12.45
CA LYS A 303 20.37 13.90 -12.52
C LYS A 303 20.68 14.17 -13.97
N GLN A 304 21.15 15.37 -14.28
CA GLN A 304 21.74 15.63 -15.58
C GLN A 304 22.95 14.70 -15.73
N GLU A 305 22.99 13.89 -16.78
CA GLU A 305 24.22 13.20 -17.13
C GLU A 305 25.25 14.28 -17.45
N ALA A 306 26.46 14.15 -16.91
CA ALA A 306 27.56 15.03 -17.25
C ALA A 306 27.83 14.85 -18.75
N GLY A 307 27.20 15.69 -19.58
CA GLY A 307 27.63 15.91 -20.94
C GLY A 307 29.09 16.38 -20.90
N ASP A 308 29.82 16.06 -21.95
CA ASP A 308 31.27 16.26 -22.19
C ASP A 308 31.76 17.73 -22.13
N SER A 309 31.13 18.58 -21.35
CA SER A 309 31.51 19.98 -21.18
C SER A 309 32.56 20.09 -20.08
N LEU A 310 33.83 20.06 -20.52
CA LEU A 310 35.04 20.45 -19.79
C LEU A 310 35.01 21.88 -19.19
N PHE A 311 33.87 22.59 -19.26
CA PHE A 311 33.70 24.00 -18.88
C PHE A 311 32.50 24.30 -17.98
N ALA A 312 31.80 23.30 -17.43
CA ALA A 312 30.74 23.57 -16.46
C ALA A 312 31.35 23.89 -15.08
N ASN A 313 31.24 25.16 -14.67
CA ASN A 313 31.67 25.65 -13.36
C ASN A 313 31.07 24.81 -12.22
N GLN A 314 31.93 24.34 -11.32
CA GLN A 314 31.55 23.67 -10.07
C GLN A 314 30.79 24.64 -9.18
N SER A 315 29.47 24.59 -9.24
CA SER A 315 28.60 25.10 -8.18
C SER A 315 27.94 23.90 -7.50
N GLU A 316 27.93 23.90 -6.16
CA GLU A 316 27.50 22.79 -5.29
C GLU A 316 25.97 22.54 -5.29
N SER A 317 25.24 22.90 -6.36
CA SER A 317 23.88 22.43 -6.59
C SER A 317 23.94 21.22 -7.51
N GLU A 318 23.47 20.06 -7.04
CA GLU A 318 23.17 18.96 -7.96
C GLU A 318 22.05 19.45 -8.89
N ASP A 319 22.39 19.78 -10.14
CA ASP A 319 21.42 20.23 -11.13
C ASP A 319 20.54 19.04 -11.56
N PHE A 320 19.30 19.03 -11.07
CA PHE A 320 18.28 18.06 -11.46
C PHE A 320 17.44 18.62 -12.61
N ILE A 321 17.26 17.81 -13.64
CA ILE A 321 16.21 18.03 -14.62
C ILE A 321 14.88 17.65 -13.95
N VAL A 322 14.01 18.64 -13.80
CA VAL A 322 12.68 18.46 -13.24
C VAL A 322 11.68 18.29 -14.37
N SER A 323 10.90 17.21 -14.34
CA SER A 323 9.92 16.91 -15.39
C SER A 323 8.56 16.58 -14.81
N ASP A 324 7.51 16.97 -15.54
CA ASP A 324 6.15 16.54 -15.25
C ASP A 324 6.00 15.05 -15.58
N VAL A 325 5.17 14.38 -14.77
CA VAL A 325 5.00 12.92 -14.84
C VAL A 325 3.71 12.55 -15.57
N ILE A 326 2.79 13.49 -15.70
CA ILE A 326 1.59 13.32 -16.51
C ILE A 326 1.98 13.38 -17.99
N THR A 327 1.58 12.37 -18.75
CA THR A 327 1.81 12.26 -20.19
C THR A 327 1.05 13.35 -20.95
N ASP A 328 1.55 13.74 -22.11
CA ASP A 328 0.82 14.63 -23.00
C ASP A 328 -0.44 13.94 -23.55
N ASP A 329 -0.34 12.66 -23.94
CA ASP A 329 -1.50 11.85 -24.37
C ASP A 329 -2.56 11.73 -23.27
N GLY A 330 -2.12 11.55 -22.02
CA GLY A 330 -3.00 11.46 -20.87
C GLY A 330 -3.67 12.79 -20.55
N LEU A 331 -3.01 13.92 -20.79
CA LEU A 331 -3.65 15.24 -20.70
C LEU A 331 -4.63 15.46 -21.87
N GLN A 332 -4.22 15.10 -23.08
CA GLN A 332 -5.01 15.29 -24.30
C GLN A 332 -6.34 14.55 -24.25
N LEU A 333 -6.38 13.32 -23.71
CA LEU A 333 -7.64 12.58 -23.53
C LEU A 333 -8.69 13.36 -22.73
N PHE A 334 -8.26 14.13 -21.72
CA PHE A 334 -9.18 14.95 -20.94
C PHE A 334 -9.51 16.27 -21.64
N LEU A 335 -8.58 16.85 -22.42
CA LEU A 335 -8.86 18.03 -23.25
C LEU A 335 -9.91 17.70 -24.32
N ASP A 336 -9.81 16.54 -24.95
CA ASP A 336 -10.76 16.07 -25.96
C ASP A 336 -12.17 15.83 -25.37
N ALA A 337 -12.26 15.49 -24.08
CA ALA A 337 -13.52 15.33 -23.37
C ALA A 337 -14.23 16.67 -23.07
N TYR A 338 -13.50 17.79 -23.08
CA TYR A 338 -14.01 19.11 -22.75
C TYR A 338 -13.67 20.12 -23.86
N SER A 339 -14.50 20.16 -24.90
CA SER A 339 -14.30 21.04 -26.06
C SER A 339 -14.07 22.50 -25.65
N ASP A 340 -13.08 23.14 -26.29
CA ASP A 340 -12.70 24.55 -26.11
C ASP A 340 -12.27 24.95 -24.69
N LYS A 341 -11.87 23.97 -23.85
CA LYS A 341 -11.32 24.21 -22.50
C LYS A 341 -9.83 23.95 -22.46
N THR A 342 -9.15 24.63 -21.55
CA THR A 342 -7.72 24.43 -21.29
C THR A 342 -7.48 24.29 -19.80
N PHE A 343 -6.57 23.39 -19.44
CA PHE A 343 -6.12 23.16 -18.07
C PHE A 343 -4.74 22.50 -18.09
N LYS A 344 -4.00 22.60 -16.99
CA LYS A 344 -2.61 22.13 -16.93
C LYS A 344 -2.54 20.72 -16.37
N LYS A 345 -1.39 20.06 -16.55
CA LYS A 345 -1.08 18.76 -15.91
C LYS A 345 -1.29 18.79 -14.41
N GLU A 346 -0.95 19.89 -13.75
CA GLU A 346 -1.18 20.07 -12.32
C GLU A 346 -2.68 20.03 -11.95
N ASP A 347 -3.56 20.60 -12.78
CA ASP A 347 -5.01 20.54 -12.54
C ASP A 347 -5.53 19.10 -12.67
N LEU A 348 -5.01 18.33 -13.64
CA LEU A 348 -5.30 16.91 -13.79
C LEU A 348 -4.77 16.08 -12.59
N PHE A 349 -3.59 16.41 -12.07
CA PHE A 349 -3.04 15.76 -10.87
C PHE A 349 -3.99 15.91 -9.67
N TYR A 350 -4.47 17.13 -9.40
CA TYR A 350 -5.40 17.36 -8.31
C TYR A 350 -6.82 16.86 -8.60
N TYR A 351 -7.26 16.85 -9.86
CA TYR A 351 -8.50 16.20 -10.27
C TYR A 351 -8.49 14.72 -9.89
N ILE A 352 -7.40 14.00 -10.20
CA ILE A 352 -7.25 12.59 -9.85
C ILE A 352 -7.35 12.42 -8.33
N TYR A 353 -6.67 13.26 -7.56
CA TYR A 353 -6.74 13.18 -6.10
C TYR A 353 -8.16 13.43 -5.57
N GLY A 354 -8.89 14.40 -6.13
CA GLY A 354 -10.29 14.67 -5.79
C GLY A 354 -11.21 13.49 -6.16
N LEU A 355 -11.09 12.97 -7.38
CA LEU A 355 -11.86 11.82 -7.87
C LEU A 355 -11.63 10.57 -7.00
N LEU A 356 -10.39 10.31 -6.59
CA LEU A 356 -10.05 9.19 -5.72
C LEU A 356 -10.68 9.33 -4.32
N HIS A 357 -11.28 10.46 -3.96
CA HIS A 357 -12.09 10.67 -2.75
C HIS A 357 -13.61 10.58 -2.97
N SER A 358 -14.07 10.50 -4.22
CA SER A 358 -15.50 10.36 -4.52
C SER A 358 -16.06 9.04 -3.95
N PRO A 359 -17.09 9.09 -3.08
CA PRO A 359 -17.79 7.89 -2.61
C PRO A 359 -18.33 7.08 -3.77
N ASP A 360 -19.00 7.72 -4.73
CA ASP A 360 -19.58 7.07 -5.90
C ASP A 360 -18.53 6.29 -6.70
N TYR A 361 -17.35 6.88 -6.95
CA TYR A 361 -16.26 6.20 -7.65
C TYR A 361 -15.75 4.99 -6.86
N ARG A 362 -15.54 5.16 -5.54
CA ARG A 362 -15.01 4.09 -4.68
C ARG A 362 -15.99 2.94 -4.54
N GLU A 363 -17.27 3.22 -4.34
CA GLU A 363 -18.31 2.22 -4.13
C GLU A 363 -18.62 1.46 -5.42
N ARG A 364 -18.77 2.17 -6.53
CA ARG A 364 -19.05 1.59 -7.85
C ARG A 364 -17.94 0.66 -8.32
N PHE A 365 -16.68 1.10 -8.20
CA PHE A 365 -15.52 0.36 -8.71
C PHE A 365 -14.76 -0.41 -7.63
N GLN A 366 -15.32 -0.60 -6.42
CA GLN A 366 -14.62 -1.24 -5.29
C GLN A 366 -13.99 -2.59 -5.65
N ASN A 367 -14.69 -3.39 -6.47
CA ASN A 367 -14.23 -4.71 -6.90
C ASN A 367 -13.04 -4.60 -7.86
N ASN A 368 -13.10 -3.67 -8.83
CA ASN A 368 -11.98 -3.39 -9.75
C ASN A 368 -10.77 -2.86 -8.98
N LEU A 369 -10.97 -1.88 -8.10
CA LEU A 369 -9.93 -1.24 -7.30
C LEU A 369 -9.23 -2.18 -6.31
N SER A 370 -9.86 -3.31 -5.97
CA SER A 370 -9.22 -4.37 -5.19
C SER A 370 -8.27 -5.27 -6.01
N LYS A 371 -8.38 -5.24 -7.34
CA LYS A 371 -7.72 -6.17 -8.28
C LYS A 371 -6.69 -5.50 -9.19
N GLU A 372 -6.89 -4.24 -9.53
CA GLU A 372 -5.99 -3.45 -10.37
C GLU A 372 -5.85 -2.02 -9.84
N LEU A 373 -4.90 -1.26 -10.40
CA LEU A 373 -4.72 0.16 -10.06
C LEU A 373 -5.92 0.99 -10.54
N PRO A 374 -6.18 2.16 -9.92
CA PRO A 374 -7.23 3.06 -10.38
C PRO A 374 -7.14 3.37 -11.88
N ARG A 375 -8.29 3.43 -12.55
CA ARG A 375 -8.42 3.99 -13.90
C ARG A 375 -9.25 5.25 -13.81
N ILE A 376 -8.85 6.29 -14.53
CA ILE A 376 -9.32 7.65 -14.31
C ILE A 376 -10.34 8.02 -15.40
N PRO A 377 -11.65 8.03 -15.10
CA PRO A 377 -12.65 8.59 -16.01
C PRO A 377 -12.48 10.11 -16.16
N ALA A 378 -12.91 10.63 -17.32
CA ALA A 378 -13.37 12.01 -17.44
C ALA A 378 -14.81 12.09 -16.90
N VAL A 379 -15.12 13.15 -16.15
CA VAL A 379 -16.48 13.42 -15.67
C VAL A 379 -17.30 14.10 -16.78
N ASN A 380 -18.62 14.18 -16.59
CA ASN A 380 -19.53 14.59 -17.68
C ASN A 380 -19.37 16.06 -18.09
N SER A 381 -18.93 16.93 -17.20
CA SER A 381 -18.79 18.37 -17.45
C SER A 381 -17.42 18.89 -17.03
N PHE A 382 -16.98 19.98 -17.67
CA PHE A 382 -15.73 20.65 -17.31
C PHE A 382 -15.84 21.32 -15.92
N GLU A 383 -17.03 21.76 -15.55
CA GLU A 383 -17.34 22.33 -14.25
C GLU A 383 -17.11 21.30 -13.13
N ASP A 384 -17.57 20.06 -13.33
CA ASP A 384 -17.29 18.96 -12.40
C ASP A 384 -15.80 18.65 -12.32
N PHE A 385 -15.10 18.65 -13.46
CA PHE A 385 -13.66 18.45 -13.50
C PHE A 385 -12.93 19.49 -12.63
N MET A 386 -13.27 20.77 -12.81
CA MET A 386 -12.69 21.86 -12.03
C MET A 386 -13.09 21.79 -10.55
N ALA A 387 -14.32 21.36 -10.24
CA ALA A 387 -14.77 21.14 -8.87
C ALA A 387 -13.93 20.05 -8.17
N PHE A 388 -13.72 18.89 -8.83
CA PHE A 388 -12.85 17.83 -8.34
C PHE A 388 -11.40 18.29 -8.22
N SER A 389 -10.87 19.03 -9.20
CA SER A 389 -9.50 19.56 -9.13
C SER A 389 -9.31 20.52 -7.96
N LYS A 390 -10.23 21.47 -7.76
CA LYS A 390 -10.20 22.42 -6.64
C LYS A 390 -10.34 21.71 -5.29
N ALA A 391 -11.26 20.76 -5.18
CA ALA A 391 -11.44 19.95 -3.98
C ALA A 391 -10.20 19.11 -3.68
N GLY A 392 -9.62 18.47 -4.71
CA GLY A 392 -8.41 17.69 -4.61
C GLY A 392 -7.20 18.52 -4.16
N ARG A 393 -7.05 19.75 -4.68
CA ARG A 393 -6.01 20.68 -4.22
C ARG A 393 -6.17 21.02 -2.74
N LYS A 394 -7.38 21.42 -2.33
CA LYS A 394 -7.68 21.71 -0.91
C LYS A 394 -7.42 20.51 0.01
N LEU A 395 -7.86 19.32 -0.39
CA LEU A 395 -7.62 18.09 0.38
C LEU A 395 -6.13 17.73 0.43
N GLY A 396 -5.41 17.91 -0.70
CA GLY A 396 -3.98 17.64 -0.78
C GLY A 396 -3.18 18.56 0.15
N ASP A 397 -3.53 19.84 0.18
CA ASP A 397 -2.93 20.81 1.10
C ASP A 397 -3.26 20.51 2.56
N LEU A 398 -4.51 20.16 2.86
CA LEU A 398 -4.90 19.72 4.21
C LEU A 398 -4.12 18.48 4.66
N HIS A 399 -3.99 17.47 3.82
CA HIS A 399 -3.34 16.20 4.18
C HIS A 399 -1.83 16.31 4.32
N VAL A 400 -1.19 17.23 3.61
CA VAL A 400 0.25 17.49 3.75
C VAL A 400 0.55 18.36 4.98
N ASN A 401 -0.32 19.34 5.25
CA ASN A 401 -0.19 20.30 6.35
C ASN A 401 -0.98 19.90 7.60
N TYR A 402 -1.29 18.61 7.77
CA TYR A 402 -2.12 18.11 8.89
C TYR A 402 -1.56 18.43 10.29
N GLU A 403 -0.27 18.77 10.39
CA GLU A 403 0.40 19.16 11.64
C GLU A 403 0.27 20.67 11.95
N THR A 404 -0.09 21.50 10.96
CA THR A 404 -0.09 22.97 11.06
C THR A 404 -1.44 23.62 10.79
N VAL A 405 -2.46 22.83 10.44
CA VAL A 405 -3.84 23.31 10.30
C VAL A 405 -4.43 23.73 11.65
N GLU A 406 -5.44 24.60 11.60
CA GLU A 406 -6.17 25.00 12.80
C GLU A 406 -6.77 23.75 13.50
N PRO A 407 -6.41 23.48 14.76
CA PRO A 407 -6.90 22.32 15.47
C PRO A 407 -8.41 22.40 15.67
N PHE A 408 -9.08 21.24 15.58
CA PHE A 408 -10.49 21.16 15.97
C PHE A 408 -10.63 21.54 17.46
N PRO A 409 -11.61 22.39 17.83
CA PRO A 409 -11.77 22.81 19.21
C PRO A 409 -12.13 21.61 20.09
N VAL A 410 -11.33 21.38 21.13
CA VAL A 410 -11.55 20.33 22.13
C VAL A 410 -11.63 20.94 23.53
N THR A 411 -12.36 20.27 24.42
CA THR A 411 -12.38 20.64 25.84
C THR A 411 -11.25 19.91 26.57
N PHE A 412 -10.35 20.66 27.20
CA PHE A 412 -9.34 20.11 28.09
C PHE A 412 -9.93 19.98 29.50
N LYS A 413 -9.81 18.80 30.11
CA LYS A 413 -10.38 18.53 31.43
C LYS A 413 -9.69 19.36 32.52
N GLU A 414 -8.42 19.66 32.31
CA GLU A 414 -7.56 20.47 33.17
C GLU A 414 -7.84 21.99 33.03
N GLY A 415 -8.80 22.39 32.19
CA GLY A 415 -9.11 23.79 31.89
C GLY A 415 -8.21 24.36 30.78
N ASP A 416 -8.19 25.68 30.63
CA ASP A 416 -7.36 26.35 29.62
C ASP A 416 -5.87 26.23 30.00
N LEU A 417 -5.16 25.30 29.34
CA LEU A 417 -3.74 25.06 29.57
C LEU A 417 -2.85 26.27 29.26
N ARG A 418 -3.35 27.30 28.56
CA ARG A 418 -2.62 28.57 28.36
C ARG A 418 -2.49 29.39 29.64
N LEU A 419 -3.38 29.14 30.61
CA LEU A 419 -3.40 29.79 31.91
C LEU A 419 -2.77 28.92 33.02
N ALA A 420 -2.37 27.70 32.70
CA ALA A 420 -1.80 26.76 33.66
C ALA A 420 -0.31 27.04 33.91
N ASP A 421 0.10 27.04 35.18
CA ASP A 421 1.52 27.03 35.56
C ASP A 421 2.06 25.59 35.47
N ILE A 422 2.79 25.29 34.39
CA ILE A 422 3.34 23.96 34.11
C ILE A 422 4.85 23.99 34.39
N SER A 423 5.23 23.62 35.62
CA SER A 423 6.63 23.65 36.09
C SER A 423 7.57 22.69 35.33
N ASP A 424 7.08 21.55 34.84
CA ASP A 424 7.81 20.62 33.97
C ASP A 424 6.99 20.23 32.73
N PRO A 425 7.07 21.04 31.65
CA PRO A 425 6.35 20.75 30.41
C PRO A 425 6.74 19.44 29.76
N LYS A 426 8.00 18.99 29.92
CA LYS A 426 8.47 17.75 29.28
C LYS A 426 7.79 16.54 29.90
N SER A 427 7.66 16.49 31.22
CA SER A 427 6.94 15.42 31.90
C SER A 427 5.43 15.54 31.65
N PHE A 428 4.89 16.75 31.71
CA PHE A 428 3.46 17.02 31.55
C PHE A 428 2.92 16.56 30.17
N TYR A 429 3.56 16.96 29.08
CA TYR A 429 3.13 16.61 27.71
C TYR A 429 3.62 15.23 27.23
N ARG A 430 4.26 14.44 28.10
CA ARG A 430 4.81 13.14 27.71
C ARG A 430 3.72 12.10 27.50
N VAL A 431 3.51 11.71 26.25
CA VAL A 431 2.63 10.59 25.91
C VAL A 431 3.33 9.26 26.18
N LYS A 432 2.70 8.41 27.02
CA LYS A 432 3.05 6.97 27.12
C LYS A 432 2.18 6.13 26.19
N LYS A 433 0.86 6.30 26.28
CA LYS A 433 -0.12 5.61 25.43
C LYS A 433 -1.46 6.33 25.52
N MET A 434 -1.94 6.85 24.40
CA MET A 434 -3.26 7.44 24.32
C MET A 434 -4.36 6.35 24.30
N LYS A 435 -5.52 6.64 24.88
CA LYS A 435 -6.69 5.74 24.89
C LYS A 435 -8.00 6.50 24.93
N PHE A 436 -9.04 5.94 24.33
CA PHE A 436 -10.40 6.41 24.56
C PHE A 436 -10.88 6.05 25.98
N ALA A 437 -11.90 6.76 26.46
CA ALA A 437 -12.57 6.45 27.73
C ALA A 437 -13.10 5.00 27.76
N SER A 438 -13.72 4.55 26.66
CA SER A 438 -14.13 3.16 26.49
C SER A 438 -14.13 2.75 25.01
N LYS A 439 -14.54 1.52 24.70
CA LYS A 439 -14.67 1.07 23.29
C LYS A 439 -15.86 1.73 22.58
N GLN A 440 -16.89 2.07 23.34
CA GLN A 440 -18.13 2.66 22.88
C GLN A 440 -18.05 4.19 22.86
N ASP A 441 -17.50 4.78 23.91
CA ASP A 441 -17.30 6.22 24.03
C ASP A 441 -15.94 6.64 23.48
N LYS A 442 -15.98 7.34 22.34
CA LYS A 442 -14.82 7.92 21.65
C LYS A 442 -14.78 9.45 21.72
N ALA A 443 -15.66 10.08 22.51
CA ALA A 443 -15.69 11.53 22.65
C ALA A 443 -14.52 12.05 23.52
N THR A 444 -13.96 11.19 24.38
CA THR A 444 -12.86 11.55 25.29
C THR A 444 -11.61 10.72 25.01
N VAL A 445 -10.45 11.39 24.95
CA VAL A 445 -9.12 10.78 24.79
C VAL A 445 -8.25 11.14 26.00
N PHE A 446 -7.57 10.14 26.55
CA PHE A 446 -6.59 10.24 27.63
C PHE A 446 -5.19 9.91 27.14
#